data_AF-A0A2M7Z167-F1
#
_entry.id   AF-A0A2M7Z167-F1
#
_cell.length_a   1.000
_cell.length_b   1.000
_cell.length_c   1.000
_cell.angle_alpha   90.00
_cell.angle_beta   90.00
_cell.angle_gamma   90.00
#
_symmetry.space_group_name_H-M   'P 1'
#
loop_
_entity.id
_entity.type
_entity.pdbx_description
1 polymer ?
#
loop_
_entity_poly.entity_id
_entity_poly.type
_entity_poly.pdbx_seq_one_letter_code
_entity_poly.pdbx_strand_id
1 'polypeptide(L)'
;TGFITELTPGIAFTKPSWRLTFDLGGGLAYLSDYEFGSQDIGGPVQIIGHGGITYHLPWDVSVGWRFHHMSDATIYGTDNRGVDLHMLELSYRF
;
A
#
# COMPACT_ATOMS: atom_id res chain seq x y z
N THR A 1 20.14 1.79 3.02
CA THR A 1 19.00 2.59 2.53
C THR A 1 18.59 1.99 1.21
N GLY A 2 17.33 1.63 1.05
CA GLY A 2 16.80 1.03 -0.17
C GLY A 2 15.72 1.89 -0.83
N PHE A 3 15.36 1.53 -2.06
CA PHE A 3 14.18 2.03 -2.74
C PHE A 3 13.13 0.92 -2.86
N ILE A 4 11.87 1.34 -2.88
CA ILE A 4 10.71 0.47 -3.08
C ILE A 4 9.94 1.01 -4.30
N THR A 5 9.67 0.13 -5.25
CA THR A 5 8.84 0.43 -6.42
C THR A 5 7.69 -0.56 -6.48
N GLU A 6 6.48 -0.07 -6.66
CA GLU A 6 5.27 -0.89 -6.58
C GLU A 6 4.37 -0.64 -7.79
N LEU A 7 3.70 -1.69 -8.25
CA LEU A 7 2.65 -1.60 -9.24
C LEU A 7 1.46 -2.42 -8.78
N THR A 8 0.35 -1.74 -8.49
CA THR A 8 -0.89 -2.37 -8.03
C THR A 8 -2.06 -1.96 -8.91
N PRO A 9 -2.69 -2.89 -9.64
CA PRO A 9 -4.06 -2.69 -10.09
C PRO A 9 -5.03 -2.71 -8.89
N GLY A 10 -6.14 -1.99 -9.03
CA GLY A 10 -7.17 -1.95 -8.01
C GLY A 10 -8.50 -1.48 -8.54
N ILE A 11 -9.50 -1.52 -7.68
CA ILE A 11 -10.83 -0.98 -7.91
C ILE A 11 -11.14 0.07 -6.85
N ALA A 12 -11.89 1.10 -7.25
CA ALA A 12 -12.35 2.15 -6.37
C ALA A 12 -13.86 2.33 -6.53
N PHE A 13 -14.56 2.45 -5.40
CA PHE A 13 -15.97 2.74 -5.35
C PHE A 13 -16.19 4.07 -4.61
N THR A 14 -16.75 5.04 -5.32
CA THR A 14 -17.09 6.35 -4.76
C THR A 14 -18.58 6.41 -4.43
N LYS A 15 -18.90 6.86 -3.22
CA LYS A 15 -20.25 7.25 -2.81
C LYS A 15 -20.33 8.79 -2.67
N PRO A 16 -20.78 9.53 -3.71
CA PRO A 16 -20.73 10.99 -3.70
C PRO A 16 -21.50 11.63 -2.55
N SER A 17 -22.65 11.08 -2.17
CA SER A 17 -23.47 11.60 -1.06
C SER A 17 -22.78 11.54 0.30
N TRP A 18 -21.77 10.68 0.46
CA TRP A 18 -20.97 10.57 1.68
C TRP A 18 -19.61 11.24 1.55
N ARG A 19 -19.26 11.68 0.33
CA ARG A 19 -17.93 12.19 -0.01
C ARG A 19 -16.81 11.21 0.34
N LEU A 20 -17.11 9.91 0.17
CA LEU A 20 -16.19 8.82 0.48
C LEU A 20 -15.87 8.02 -0.78
N THR A 21 -14.62 7.60 -0.88
CA THR A 21 -14.15 6.55 -1.78
C THR A 21 -13.54 5.42 -0.96
N PHE A 22 -13.90 4.19 -1.31
CA PHE A 22 -13.27 2.98 -0.80
C PHE A 22 -12.48 2.35 -1.94
N ASP A 23 -11.26 1.94 -1.68
CA ASP A 23 -10.42 1.25 -2.67
C ASP A 23 -9.84 -0.04 -2.12
N LEU A 24 -9.61 -0.98 -3.03
CA LEU A 24 -8.89 -2.22 -2.76
C LEU A 24 -8.11 -2.65 -3.98
N GLY A 25 -7.00 -3.35 -3.77
CA GLY A 25 -6.16 -3.82 -4.85
C GLY A 25 -5.01 -4.67 -4.35
N GLY A 26 -4.18 -5.06 -5.30
CA GLY A 26 -3.02 -5.89 -5.02
C GLY A 26 -2.12 -5.95 -6.24
N GLY A 27 -0.88 -6.35 -6.04
CA GLY A 27 0.12 -6.31 -7.08
C GLY A 27 1.48 -6.78 -6.59
N LEU A 28 2.53 -6.19 -7.16
CA LEU A 28 3.90 -6.57 -6.86
C LEU A 28 4.74 -5.35 -6.49
N ALA A 29 5.64 -5.55 -5.54
CA ALA A 29 6.71 -4.62 -5.21
C ALA A 29 8.07 -5.19 -5.62
N TYR A 30 8.98 -4.31 -5.99
CA TYR A 30 10.41 -4.57 -6.01
C TYR A 30 11.11 -3.71 -4.97
N LEU A 31 11.91 -4.36 -4.13
CA LEU A 31 12.68 -3.78 -3.03
C LEU A 31 14.17 -3.93 -3.36
N SER A 32 14.92 -2.82 -3.36
CA SER A 32 16.37 -2.87 -3.60
C SER A 32 17.18 -3.36 -2.41
N ASP A 33 16.55 -3.36 -1.24
CA ASP A 33 17.03 -3.81 0.05
C ASP A 33 15.80 -4.39 0.76
N TYR A 34 15.93 -5.51 1.45
CA TYR A 34 14.82 -6.21 2.09
C TYR A 34 15.08 -6.47 3.58
N GLU A 35 16.21 -5.95 4.09
CA GLU A 35 16.52 -5.88 5.52
C GLU A 35 16.47 -4.42 5.97
N PHE A 36 15.42 -4.03 6.70
CA PHE A 36 15.24 -2.67 7.21
C PHE A 36 15.32 -2.67 8.73
N GLY A 37 16.47 -2.24 9.26
CA GLY A 37 16.71 -2.27 10.70
C GLY A 37 16.75 -3.71 11.21
N SER A 38 15.80 -4.08 12.07
CA SER A 38 15.66 -5.46 12.58
C SER A 38 14.65 -6.30 11.80
N GLN A 39 14.04 -5.75 10.74
CA GLN A 39 13.00 -6.41 9.95
C GLN A 39 13.61 -7.00 8.68
N ASP A 40 13.51 -8.32 8.54
CA ASP A 40 13.78 -9.05 7.29
C ASP A 40 12.45 -9.37 6.61
N ILE A 41 12.28 -8.85 5.39
CA ILE A 41 11.07 -8.98 4.56
C ILE A 41 11.24 -10.13 3.52
N GLY A 42 12.32 -10.89 3.61
CA GLY A 42 12.57 -12.14 2.88
C GLY A 42 13.35 -11.97 1.59
N GLY A 43 12.94 -11.05 0.72
CA GLY A 43 13.62 -10.85 -0.55
C GLY A 43 13.09 -9.72 -1.41
N PRO A 44 13.65 -9.55 -2.62
CA PRO A 44 13.47 -8.34 -3.41
C PRO A 44 12.10 -8.23 -4.09
N VAL A 45 11.31 -9.29 -4.17
CA VAL A 45 9.97 -9.25 -4.79
C VAL A 45 8.92 -9.58 -3.74
N GLN A 46 7.91 -8.73 -3.61
CA GLN A 46 6.83 -8.88 -2.64
C GLN A 46 5.47 -8.87 -3.34
N ILE A 47 4.53 -9.63 -2.81
CA ILE A 47 3.10 -9.56 -3.13
C ILE A 47 2.47 -8.49 -2.25
N ILE A 48 1.70 -7.60 -2.89
CA ILE A 48 0.98 -6.52 -2.22
C ILE A 48 -0.50 -6.86 -2.12
N GLY A 49 -1.08 -6.57 -0.96
CA GLY A 49 -2.51 -6.33 -0.80
C GLY A 49 -2.74 -4.98 -0.13
N HIS A 50 -3.70 -4.19 -0.62
CA HIS A 50 -4.04 -2.91 -0.01
C HIS A 50 -5.54 -2.66 0.04
N GLY A 51 -5.94 -1.82 1.00
CA GLY A 51 -7.29 -1.31 1.14
C GLY A 51 -7.29 0.07 1.76
N GLY A 52 -8.13 0.96 1.27
CA GLY A 52 -8.14 2.36 1.65
C GLY A 52 -9.53 2.96 1.77
N ILE A 53 -9.60 4.04 2.57
CA ILE A 53 -10.74 4.94 2.64
C ILE A 53 -10.25 6.38 2.43
N THR A 54 -10.91 7.09 1.53
CA THR A 54 -10.62 8.49 1.20
C THR A 54 -11.86 9.34 1.46
N TYR A 55 -11.68 10.45 2.16
CA TYR A 55 -12.68 11.50 2.30
C TYR A 55 -12.35 12.69 1.39
N HIS A 56 -13.32 13.11 0.58
CA HIS A 56 -13.16 14.22 -0.36
C HIS A 56 -13.54 15.55 0.30
N LEU A 57 -12.54 16.39 0.55
CA LEU A 57 -12.71 17.74 1.07
C LEU A 57 -13.18 18.69 -0.05
N PRO A 58 -13.63 19.93 0.26
CA PRO A 58 -13.85 20.93 -0.77
C PRO A 58 -12.49 21.31 -1.42
N TRP A 59 -12.51 22.11 -2.48
CA TRP A 59 -11.29 22.63 -3.16
C TRP A 59 -10.39 21.56 -3.77
N ASP A 60 -10.97 20.47 -4.27
CA ASP A 60 -10.25 19.39 -4.96
C ASP A 60 -9.17 18.68 -4.12
N VAL A 61 -9.19 18.87 -2.80
CA VAL A 61 -8.32 18.16 -1.84
C VAL A 61 -9.03 16.90 -1.32
N SER A 62 -8.28 15.85 -1.03
CA SER A 62 -8.77 14.65 -0.35
C SER A 62 -7.77 14.18 0.70
N VAL A 63 -8.28 13.56 1.75
CA VAL A 63 -7.47 12.91 2.79
C VAL A 63 -7.88 11.44 2.91
N GLY A 64 -6.94 10.57 3.23
CA GLY A 64 -7.21 9.14 3.28
C GLY A 64 -6.40 8.40 4.32
N TRP A 65 -6.81 7.16 4.55
CA TRP A 65 -6.03 6.16 5.27
C TRP A 65 -5.98 4.89 4.42
N ARG A 66 -4.79 4.29 4.33
CA ARG A 66 -4.54 3.04 3.60
C ARG A 66 -3.85 2.04 4.52
N PHE A 67 -4.39 0.84 4.55
CA PHE A 67 -3.68 -0.35 4.98
C PHE A 67 -2.99 -0.98 3.77
N HIS A 68 -1.73 -1.36 3.92
CA HIS A 68 -0.92 -1.92 2.86
C HIS A 68 -0.04 -3.03 3.42
N HIS A 69 -0.22 -4.24 2.93
CA HIS A 69 0.51 -5.43 3.32
C HIS A 69 1.48 -5.84 2.21
N MET A 70 2.73 -6.12 2.58
CA MET A 70 3.74 -6.72 1.70
C MET A 70 4.23 -8.03 2.29
N SER A 71 4.26 -9.10 1.49
CA SER A 71 4.92 -10.36 1.87
C SER A 71 5.45 -11.12 0.66
N ASP A 72 6.43 -12.00 0.89
CA ASP A 72 7.03 -12.83 -0.13
C ASP A 72 6.25 -14.15 -0.38
N ALA A 73 5.14 -14.36 0.34
CA ALA A 73 4.40 -15.62 0.35
C ALA A 73 5.30 -16.87 0.55
N THR A 74 6.33 -16.76 1.40
CA THR A 74 7.30 -17.79 1.75
C THR A 74 8.25 -18.25 0.63
N ILE A 75 8.30 -17.53 -0.49
CA ILE A 75 9.18 -17.90 -1.61
C ILE A 75 10.67 -17.77 -1.27
N TYR A 76 11.03 -16.99 -0.24
CA TYR A 76 12.40 -16.84 0.27
C TYR A 76 12.61 -17.50 1.64
N GLY A 77 11.71 -18.41 2.04
CA GLY A 77 11.79 -19.15 3.30
C GLY A 77 10.66 -18.80 4.27
N THR A 78 10.71 -19.37 5.47
CA THR A 78 9.64 -19.23 6.48
C THR A 78 10.03 -18.40 7.70
N ASP A 79 11.29 -17.99 7.79
CA ASP A 79 11.85 -17.30 8.96
C ASP A 79 11.79 -15.77 8.82
N ASN A 80 11.45 -15.26 7.63
CA ASN A 80 11.20 -13.85 7.37
C ASN A 80 9.77 -13.44 7.76
N ARG A 81 9.51 -12.13 7.78
CA ARG A 81 8.14 -11.62 7.96
C ARG A 81 7.85 -10.49 6.99
N GLY A 82 6.66 -10.55 6.40
CA GLY A 82 6.09 -9.41 5.71
C GLY A 82 5.93 -8.18 6.60
N VAL A 83 5.54 -7.07 5.99
CA VAL A 83 5.35 -5.79 6.67
C VAL A 83 3.95 -5.24 6.40
N ASP A 84 3.36 -4.67 7.44
CA ASP A 84 2.09 -3.95 7.39
C ASP A 84 2.35 -2.45 7.56
N LEU A 85 1.82 -1.66 6.65
CA LEU A 85 1.92 -0.21 6.64
C LEU A 85 0.54 0.41 6.83
N HIS A 86 0.48 1.38 7.75
CA HIS A 86 -0.67 2.27 7.94
C HIS A 86 -0.28 3.65 7.43
N MET A 87 -0.83 4.04 6.29
CA MET A 87 -0.48 5.30 5.62
C MET A 87 -1.61 6.31 5.77
N LEU A 88 -1.24 7.57 6.01
CA LEU A 88 -2.14 8.71 5.88
C LEU A 88 -1.87 9.38 4.54
N GLU A 89 -2.94 9.67 3.80
CA GLU A 89 -2.86 10.19 2.44
C GLU A 89 -3.38 11.63 2.38
N LEU A 90 -2.72 12.46 1.58
CA LEU A 90 -3.17 13.79 1.19
C LEU A 90 -3.03 13.92 -0.33
N SER A 91 -4.13 14.22 -1.00
CA SER A 91 -4.21 14.24 -2.47
C SER A 91 -4.88 15.52 -2.97
N TYR A 92 -4.47 15.99 -4.15
CA TYR A 92 -5.08 17.12 -4.85
C TYR A 92 -5.44 16.73 -6.29
N ARG A 93 -6.60 17.17 -6.77
CA ARG A 93 -7.06 16.98 -8.16
C ARG A 93 -6.90 18.29 -8.94
N PHE A 94 -6.12 18.25 -10.03
CA PHE A 94 -5.85 19.39 -10.92
C PHE A 94 -6.91 19.59 -12.00
#